data_AF-A0A5D2YWN3-F1
#
_entry.id   AF-A0A5D2YWN3-F1
#
_cell.length_a   1.000
_cell.length_b   1.000
_cell.length_c   1.000
_cell.angle_alpha   90.00
_cell.angle_beta   90.00
_cell.angle_gamma   90.00
#
_symmetry.space_group_name_H-M   'P 1'
#
loop_
_entity.id
_entity.type
_entity.pdbx_description
1 polymer ?
#
loop_
_entity_poly.entity_id
_entity_poly.type
_entity_poly.pdbx_seq_one_letter_code
_entity_poly.pdbx_strand_id
1 'polypeptide(L)'
;MALVEHMIEMKHYAANIVFTCGAYVLAVGINVTHQVVLTNSDGETLASSNEKFAQYLLKMLEVYFNYHHDAYSTKAMLAAINPSLITYVEGAIRVQTNGITRGLTLLYNKQKRFAEITEWSDQPSVNVAVTVDTPTALKLVMERLME
;
A
#
# COMPACT_ATOMS: atom_id res chain seq x y z
N MET A 1 4.17 -0.19 13.70
CA MET A 1 3.66 -1.15 12.71
C MET A 1 4.79 -1.44 11.75
N ALA A 2 5.18 -2.70 11.62
CA ALA A 2 6.33 -3.12 10.82
C ALA A 2 5.80 -4.17 9.84
N LEU A 3 5.90 -3.88 8.54
CA LEU A 3 5.41 -4.75 7.47
C LEU A 3 6.55 -4.94 6.45
N VAL A 4 6.68 -6.17 5.96
CA VAL A 4 7.56 -6.50 4.84
C VAL A 4 6.67 -6.51 3.59
N GLU A 5 7.00 -5.65 2.64
CA GLU A 5 6.30 -5.60 1.35
C GLU A 5 7.15 -6.29 0.30
N HIS A 6 6.53 -7.07 -0.59
CA HIS A 6 7.27 -7.86 -1.57
C HIS A 6 8.21 -7.00 -2.44
N MET A 7 7.80 -5.78 -2.81
CA MET A 7 8.64 -4.83 -3.55
C MET A 7 9.87 -4.39 -2.75
N ILE A 8 9.69 -4.15 -1.44
CA ILE A 8 10.76 -3.69 -0.55
C ILE A 8 11.67 -4.86 -0.17
N GLU A 9 11.13 -6.06 0.03
CA GLU A 9 11.91 -7.26 0.29
C GLU A 9 12.87 -7.58 -0.87
N MET A 10 12.39 -7.48 -2.12
CA MET A 10 13.21 -7.73 -3.30
C MET A 10 14.28 -6.65 -3.54
N LYS A 11 14.01 -5.40 -3.17
CA LYS A 11 14.88 -4.24 -3.48
C LYS A 11 15.15 -3.36 -2.26
N HIS A 12 15.44 -3.96 -1.13
CA HIS A 12 15.58 -3.28 0.17
C HIS A 12 16.62 -2.16 0.20
N TYR A 13 17.75 -2.32 -0.50
CA TYR A 13 18.76 -1.25 -0.62
C TYR A 13 18.23 -0.03 -1.35
N ALA A 14 17.54 -0.24 -2.48
CA ALA A 14 16.95 0.86 -3.24
C ALA A 14 15.82 1.54 -2.44
N ALA A 15 15.00 0.76 -1.74
CA ALA A 15 13.97 1.30 -0.87
C ALA A 15 14.55 2.16 0.26
N ASN A 16 15.62 1.71 0.93
CA ASN A 16 16.28 2.52 1.95
C ASN A 16 16.80 3.85 1.38
N ILE A 17 17.42 3.82 0.19
CA ILE A 17 17.91 5.03 -0.48
C ILE A 17 16.75 5.99 -0.78
N VAL A 18 15.63 5.50 -1.33
CA VAL A 18 14.47 6.35 -1.65
C VAL A 18 13.88 6.99 -0.39
N PHE A 19 13.77 6.25 0.71
CA PHE A 19 13.24 6.81 1.95
C PHE A 19 14.17 7.81 2.64
N THR A 20 15.47 7.79 2.32
CA THR A 20 16.47 8.69 2.93
C THR A 20 17.03 9.75 1.97
N CYS A 21 16.53 9.85 0.73
CA CYS A 21 17.08 10.76 -0.28
C CYS A 21 16.68 12.23 -0.12
N GLY A 22 15.72 12.54 0.75
CA GLY A 22 15.23 13.91 0.99
C GLY A 22 14.19 14.41 -0.04
N ALA A 23 13.77 13.57 -0.98
CA ALA A 23 12.66 13.88 -1.88
C ALA A 23 11.31 13.86 -1.14
N TYR A 24 10.29 14.51 -1.73
CA TYR A 24 8.92 14.34 -1.29
C TYR A 24 8.45 12.91 -1.61
N VAL A 25 8.27 12.09 -0.57
CA VAL A 25 7.83 10.70 -0.67
C VAL A 25 6.54 10.51 0.14
N LEU A 26 5.52 9.94 -0.52
CA LEU A 26 4.33 9.38 0.12
C LEU A 26 4.41 7.86 0.07
N ALA A 27 4.69 7.24 1.21
CA ALA A 27 4.71 5.79 1.37
C ALA A 27 3.29 5.28 1.59
N VAL A 28 2.74 4.55 0.63
CA VAL A 28 1.43 3.90 0.73
C VAL A 28 1.65 2.40 0.90
N GLY A 29 1.55 1.94 2.15
CA GLY A 29 1.85 0.56 2.48
C GLY A 29 0.65 -0.38 2.51
N ILE A 30 0.95 -1.67 2.63
CA ILE A 30 -0.03 -2.76 2.70
C ILE A 30 -1.03 -2.61 3.87
N ASN A 31 -0.64 -1.89 4.92
CA ASN A 31 -1.54 -1.51 6.01
C ASN A 31 -2.74 -0.68 5.57
N VAL A 32 -2.60 0.11 4.50
CA VAL A 32 -3.68 0.92 3.93
C VAL A 32 -4.31 0.21 2.74
N THR A 33 -3.49 -0.35 1.85
CA THR A 33 -4.03 -0.91 0.59
C THR A 33 -4.91 -2.14 0.83
N HIS A 34 -4.66 -2.92 1.90
CA HIS A 34 -5.54 -4.02 2.30
C HIS A 34 -6.87 -3.58 2.94
N GLN A 35 -7.05 -2.28 3.22
CA GLN A 35 -8.34 -1.76 3.69
C GLN A 35 -9.31 -1.51 2.54
N VAL A 36 -8.84 -1.40 1.29
CA VAL A 36 -9.67 -1.21 0.10
C VAL A 36 -9.77 -2.54 -0.63
N VAL A 37 -10.90 -3.23 -0.45
CA VAL A 37 -11.11 -4.59 -0.95
C VAL A 37 -12.28 -4.59 -1.93
N LEU A 38 -12.08 -5.19 -3.11
CA LEU A 38 -13.18 -5.50 -4.04
C LEU A 38 -13.87 -6.78 -3.58
N THR A 39 -15.13 -6.67 -3.19
CA THR A 39 -15.93 -7.82 -2.78
C THR A 39 -16.37 -8.66 -3.98
N ASN A 40 -16.91 -9.86 -3.73
CA ASN A 40 -17.53 -10.66 -4.79
C ASN A 40 -18.67 -9.91 -5.48
N SER A 41 -19.49 -9.16 -4.73
CA SER A 41 -20.58 -8.35 -5.29
C SER A 41 -20.06 -7.21 -6.18
N ASP A 42 -18.92 -6.61 -5.85
CA ASP A 42 -18.29 -5.61 -6.72
C ASP A 42 -17.81 -6.26 -8.02
N GLY A 43 -17.22 -7.46 -7.93
CA GLY A 43 -16.83 -8.26 -9.09
C GLY A 43 -18.01 -8.64 -9.99
N GLU A 44 -19.13 -9.06 -9.41
CA GLU A 44 -20.38 -9.33 -10.14
C GLU A 44 -20.93 -8.07 -10.81
N THR A 45 -20.85 -6.93 -10.14
CA THR A 45 -21.25 -5.63 -10.69
C THR A 45 -20.39 -5.28 -11.90
N LEU A 46 -19.06 -5.39 -11.79
CA LEU A 46 -18.14 -5.17 -12.91
C LEU A 46 -18.42 -6.14 -14.07
N ALA A 47 -18.75 -7.41 -13.78
CA ALA A 47 -19.01 -8.43 -14.78
C ALA A 47 -20.34 -8.21 -15.52
N SER A 48 -21.30 -7.56 -14.85
CA SER A 48 -22.57 -7.16 -15.45
C SER A 48 -22.45 -5.94 -16.37
N SER A 49 -21.34 -5.19 -16.31
CA SER A 49 -21.11 -4.05 -17.19
C SER A 49 -20.79 -4.50 -18.62
N ASN A 50 -21.24 -3.71 -19.59
CA ASN A 50 -20.87 -3.87 -21.00
C ASN A 50 -19.57 -3.14 -21.37
N GLU A 51 -18.84 -2.64 -20.36
CA GLU A 51 -17.63 -1.87 -20.58
C GLU A 51 -16.44 -2.76 -20.90
N LYS A 52 -15.78 -2.47 -22.02
CA LYS A 52 -14.66 -3.29 -22.52
C LYS A 52 -13.50 -3.33 -21.52
N PHE A 53 -13.26 -2.23 -20.81
CA PHE A 53 -12.18 -2.15 -19.82
C PHE A 53 -12.49 -2.99 -18.59
N ALA A 54 -13.71 -2.89 -18.04
CA ALA A 54 -14.16 -3.71 -16.93
C ALA A 54 -14.06 -5.21 -17.23
N GLN A 55 -14.57 -5.65 -18.40
CA GLN A 55 -14.52 -7.06 -18.77
C GLN A 55 -13.09 -7.57 -18.98
N TYR A 56 -12.23 -6.76 -19.62
CA TYR A 56 -10.83 -7.11 -19.82
C TYR A 56 -10.07 -7.21 -18.49
N LEU A 57 -10.26 -6.23 -17.61
CA LEU A 57 -9.62 -6.19 -16.31
C LEU A 57 -10.08 -7.37 -15.43
N LEU A 58 -11.37 -7.67 -15.39
CA LEU A 58 -11.88 -8.82 -14.64
C LEU A 58 -11.25 -10.13 -15.07
N LYS A 59 -11.05 -10.34 -16.37
CA LYS A 59 -10.39 -11.54 -16.90
C LYS A 59 -8.94 -11.65 -16.45
N MET A 60 -8.22 -10.54 -16.33
CA MET A 60 -6.87 -10.53 -15.76
C MET A 60 -6.87 -10.82 -14.25
N LEU A 61 -7.82 -10.20 -13.54
CA LEU A 61 -7.93 -10.31 -12.09
C LEU A 61 -8.43 -11.67 -11.62
N GLU A 62 -9.12 -12.44 -12.46
CA GLU A 62 -9.63 -13.77 -12.11
C GLU A 62 -8.51 -14.69 -11.59
N VAL A 63 -7.34 -14.68 -12.24
CA VAL A 63 -6.17 -15.46 -11.80
C VAL A 63 -5.70 -15.00 -10.41
N TYR A 64 -5.63 -13.68 -10.21
CA TYR A 64 -5.18 -13.07 -8.97
C TYR A 64 -6.19 -13.30 -7.82
N PHE A 65 -7.48 -13.17 -8.10
CA PHE A 65 -8.57 -13.43 -7.17
C PHE A 65 -8.67 -14.90 -6.77
N ASN A 66 -8.47 -15.82 -7.70
CA ASN A 66 -8.45 -17.26 -7.38
C ASN A 66 -7.26 -17.58 -6.47
N TYR A 67 -6.07 -17.07 -6.78
CA TYR A 67 -4.90 -17.22 -5.91
C TYR A 67 -5.15 -16.67 -4.50
N HIS A 68 -5.66 -15.44 -4.38
CA HIS A 68 -5.90 -14.82 -3.06
C HIS A 68 -7.07 -15.45 -2.31
N HIS A 69 -8.07 -15.98 -3.01
CA HIS A 69 -9.14 -16.75 -2.39
C HIS A 69 -8.58 -18.04 -1.76
N ASP A 70 -7.76 -18.77 -2.50
CA ASP A 70 -7.17 -20.03 -2.03
C ASP A 70 -6.13 -19.81 -0.92
N ALA A 71 -5.32 -18.76 -1.03
CA ALA A 71 -4.22 -18.49 -0.09
C ALA A 71 -4.66 -17.70 1.15
N TYR A 72 -5.64 -16.80 1.02
CA TYR A 72 -5.98 -15.82 2.06
C TYR A 72 -7.49 -15.61 2.25
N SER A 73 -8.34 -16.42 1.60
CA SER A 73 -9.81 -16.31 1.63
C SER A 73 -10.33 -14.89 1.33
N THR A 74 -9.59 -14.11 0.54
CA THR A 74 -9.89 -12.70 0.24
C THR A 74 -9.66 -12.41 -1.24
N LYS A 75 -10.35 -11.42 -1.80
CA LYS A 75 -10.11 -10.91 -3.16
C LYS A 75 -9.74 -9.43 -3.04
N ALA A 76 -8.47 -9.13 -2.76
CA ALA A 76 -8.05 -7.75 -2.47
C ALA A 76 -7.35 -7.14 -3.68
N MET A 77 -8.01 -6.26 -4.44
CA MET A 77 -7.31 -5.50 -5.49
C MET A 77 -6.81 -4.16 -4.95
N LEU A 78 -5.53 -3.85 -5.19
CA LEU A 78 -4.98 -2.53 -4.91
C LEU A 78 -5.62 -1.47 -5.80
N ALA A 79 -6.46 -0.63 -5.20
CA ALA A 79 -6.92 0.62 -5.79
C ALA A 79 -5.76 1.61 -5.93
N ALA A 80 -5.68 2.33 -7.05
CA ALA A 80 -4.91 3.58 -7.11
C ALA A 80 -5.62 4.61 -6.22
N ILE A 81 -5.06 4.90 -5.06
CA ILE A 81 -5.74 5.72 -4.04
C ILE A 81 -5.47 7.20 -4.33
N ASN A 82 -6.54 7.98 -4.46
CA ASN A 82 -6.46 9.45 -4.47
C ASN A 82 -5.87 9.94 -3.12
N PRO A 83 -4.75 10.68 -3.11
CA PRO A 83 -4.11 11.14 -1.87
C PRO A 83 -5.04 11.91 -0.92
N SER A 84 -6.11 12.56 -1.42
CA SER A 84 -7.07 13.27 -0.56
C SER A 84 -7.92 12.34 0.33
N LEU A 85 -7.92 11.04 0.05
CA LEU A 85 -8.64 10.02 0.83
C LEU A 85 -7.77 9.40 1.93
N ILE A 86 -6.48 9.75 1.97
CA ILE A 86 -5.49 9.14 2.85
C ILE A 86 -5.19 10.11 4.00
N THR A 87 -5.16 9.58 5.22
CA THR A 87 -4.47 10.27 6.32
C THR A 87 -3.05 9.74 6.44
N TYR A 88 -2.10 10.63 6.68
CA TYR A 88 -0.69 10.27 6.79
C TYR A 88 -0.07 10.79 8.08
N VAL A 89 0.96 10.07 8.51
CA VAL A 89 1.87 10.48 9.58
C VAL A 89 3.22 10.78 8.97
N GLU A 90 3.81 11.90 9.38
CA GLU A 90 5.16 12.27 8.99
C GLU A 90 6.20 11.58 9.90
N GLY A 91 7.26 11.04 9.31
CA GLY A 91 8.38 10.52 10.08
C GLY A 91 9.52 10.00 9.24
N ALA A 92 10.60 9.59 9.90
CA ALA A 92 11.73 8.97 9.24
C ALA A 92 11.48 7.46 9.05
N ILE A 93 11.71 6.94 7.85
CA ILE A 93 11.66 5.49 7.57
C ILE A 93 13.07 4.94 7.45
N ARG A 94 13.29 3.76 8.02
CA ARG A 94 14.46 2.91 7.73
C ARG A 94 14.00 1.56 7.20
N VAL A 95 14.78 0.99 6.30
CA VAL A 95 14.54 -0.35 5.76
C VAL A 95 15.64 -1.29 6.23
N GLN A 96 15.23 -2.42 6.80
CA GLN A 96 16.17 -3.47 7.16
C GLN A 96 16.72 -4.13 5.90
N THR A 97 18.04 -4.07 5.70
CA THR A 97 18.67 -4.57 4.46
C THR A 97 19.26 -5.98 4.59
N ASN A 98 19.31 -6.56 5.79
CA ASN A 98 19.99 -7.83 6.05
C ASN A 98 19.24 -8.67 7.09
N GLY A 99 19.53 -9.98 7.13
CA GLY A 99 18.98 -10.91 8.12
C GLY A 99 17.55 -11.38 7.81
N ILE A 100 16.91 -12.04 8.77
CA ILE A 100 15.58 -12.65 8.61
C ILE A 100 14.45 -11.61 8.47
N THR A 101 14.70 -10.37 8.91
CA THR A 101 13.77 -9.24 8.80
C THR A 101 14.10 -8.34 7.60
N ARG A 102 14.89 -8.82 6.64
CA ARG A 102 15.20 -8.08 5.40
C ARG A 102 13.91 -7.64 4.71
N GLY A 103 13.87 -6.38 4.29
CA GLY A 103 12.69 -5.75 3.69
C GLY A 103 11.74 -5.11 4.70
N LEU A 104 11.99 -5.24 6.01
CA LEU A 104 11.15 -4.61 7.03
C LEU A 104 11.29 -3.09 6.98
N THR A 105 10.15 -2.40 6.87
CA THR A 105 10.07 -0.94 6.99
C THR A 105 9.75 -0.54 8.43
N LEU A 106 10.52 0.41 8.96
CA LEU A 106 10.37 0.92 10.33
C LEU A 106 10.20 2.43 10.32
N LEU A 107 9.01 2.88 10.68
CA LEU A 107 8.68 4.30 10.84
C LEU A 107 8.98 4.77 12.26
N TYR A 108 9.73 5.87 12.36
CA TYR A 108 9.82 6.69 13.55
C TYR A 108 9.06 8.01 13.34
N ASN A 109 7.95 8.17 14.04
CA ASN A 109 7.00 9.28 13.91
C ASN A 109 7.28 10.48 14.85
N LYS A 110 8.47 10.55 15.45
CA LYS A 110 8.90 11.65 16.33
C LYS A 110 8.06 11.88 17.61
N GLN A 111 7.13 10.99 17.97
CA GLN A 111 6.31 11.14 19.19
C GLN A 111 7.06 10.86 20.49
N LYS A 112 8.18 10.12 20.42
CA LYS A 112 9.04 9.79 21.57
C LYS A 112 10.46 10.25 21.28
N ARG A 113 11.09 10.99 22.19
CA ARG A 113 12.51 11.34 22.05
C ARG A 113 13.40 10.16 22.41
N PHE A 114 14.42 9.91 21.61
CA PHE A 114 15.53 9.03 21.97
C PHE A 114 16.57 9.82 22.77
N ALA A 115 17.14 9.20 23.80
CA ALA A 115 18.23 9.80 24.58
C ALA A 115 19.58 9.74 23.84
N GLU A 116 19.70 8.79 22.91
CA GLU A 116 20.91 8.53 22.14
C GLU A 116 20.67 8.76 20.64
N ILE A 117 21.75 8.90 19.88
CA ILE A 117 21.71 8.93 18.42
C ILE A 117 21.31 7.53 17.92
N THR A 118 20.23 7.49 17.14
CA THR A 118 19.71 6.27 16.50
C THR A 118 19.87 6.32 14.99
N GLU A 119 19.58 5.21 14.33
CA GLU A 119 19.49 5.08 12.87
C GLU A 119 18.45 6.02 12.23
N TRP A 120 17.51 6.58 12.99
CA TRP A 120 16.55 7.57 12.48
C TRP A 120 17.01 9.02 12.66
N SER A 121 18.15 9.25 13.32
CA SER A 121 18.66 10.61 13.57
C SER A 121 19.08 11.27 12.27
N ASP A 122 18.73 12.54 12.13
CA ASP A 122 19.03 13.39 10.97
C ASP A 122 18.52 12.84 9.62
N GLN A 123 17.66 11.82 9.64
CA GLN A 123 17.03 11.29 8.44
C GLN A 123 15.88 12.21 8.00
N PRO A 124 15.70 12.42 6.68
CA PRO A 124 14.58 13.18 6.17
C PRO A 124 13.26 12.50 6.51
N SER A 125 12.22 13.30 6.62
CA SER A 125 10.89 12.79 6.91
C SER A 125 10.10 12.58 5.64
N VAL A 126 9.30 11.53 5.63
CA VAL A 126 8.40 11.14 4.56
C VAL A 126 6.98 11.06 5.10
N ASN A 127 5.99 11.18 4.21
CA ASN A 127 4.59 10.97 4.56
C ASN A 127 4.28 9.48 4.47
N VAL A 128 3.68 8.90 5.50
CA VAL A 128 3.31 7.49 5.53
C VAL A 128 1.81 7.37 5.71
N ALA A 129 1.14 6.71 4.76
CA ALA A 129 -0.29 6.46 4.81
C ALA A 129 -0.65 5.58 6.03
N VAL A 130 -1.64 6.01 6.81
CA VAL A 130 -2.10 5.29 8.02
C VAL A 130 -3.54 4.82 7.89
N THR A 131 -4.43 5.66 7.35
CA THR A 131 -5.83 5.28 7.09
C THR A 131 -6.26 5.74 5.70
N VAL A 132 -7.33 5.14 5.20
CA VAL A 132 -7.99 5.54 3.96
C VAL A 132 -9.50 5.59 4.17
N ASP A 133 -10.18 6.53 3.51
CA ASP A 133 -11.63 6.47 3.32
C ASP A 133 -11.97 5.35 2.33
N THR A 134 -12.09 4.12 2.85
CA THR A 134 -12.37 2.93 2.05
C THR A 134 -13.64 3.05 1.21
N PRO A 135 -14.81 3.46 1.75
CA PRO A 135 -16.03 3.59 0.95
C PRO A 135 -15.87 4.53 -0.25
N THR A 136 -15.28 5.71 -0.04
CA THR A 136 -15.07 6.67 -1.13
C THR A 136 -14.02 6.19 -2.12
N ALA A 137 -12.94 5.56 -1.65
CA ALA A 137 -11.92 4.99 -2.52
C ALA A 137 -12.48 3.87 -3.42
N LEU A 138 -13.26 2.96 -2.85
CA LEU A 138 -13.90 1.87 -3.58
C LEU A 138 -14.88 2.42 -4.63
N LYS A 139 -15.72 3.38 -4.23
CA LYS A 139 -16.66 4.03 -5.15
C LYS A 139 -15.93 4.65 -6.35
N LEU A 140 -14.85 5.40 -6.12
CA LEU A 140 -14.08 6.02 -7.19
C LEU A 140 -13.46 5.00 -8.14
N VAL A 141 -12.93 3.88 -7.60
CA VAL A 141 -12.43 2.79 -8.46
C VAL A 141 -13.53 2.23 -9.32
N MET A 142 -14.68 1.90 -8.72
CA MET A 142 -15.82 1.32 -9.43
C MET A 142 -16.34 2.26 -10.52
N GLU A 143 -16.47 3.56 -10.24
CA GLU A 143 -16.84 4.58 -11.23
C GLU A 143 -15.85 4.60 -12.40
N ARG A 144 -14.53 4.62 -12.15
CA ARG A 144 -13.51 4.64 -13.21
C ARG A 144 -13.45 3.38 -14.06
N LEU A 145 -13.83 2.23 -13.50
CA LEU A 145 -13.86 0.97 -14.25
C LEU A 145 -15.11 0.82 -15.11
N MET A 146 -16.18 1.54 -14.77
CA MET A 146 -17.48 1.49 -15.43
C MET A 146 -17.81 2.74 -16.26
N GLU A 147 -16.85 3.67 -16.41
CA GLU A 147 -16.84 4.78 -17.38
C GLU A 147 -16.42 4.29 -18.77
#